data_AF-A0A6P0R957-F1
#
_entry.id   AF-A0A6P0R957-F1
#
_cell.length_a   1.000
_cell.length_b   1.000
_cell.length_c   1.000
_cell.angle_alpha   90.00
_cell.angle_beta   90.00
_cell.angle_gamma   90.00
#
_symmetry.space_group_name_H-M   'P 1'
#
loop_
_entity.id
_entity.type
_entity.pdbx_description
1 polymer ?
#
loop_
_entity_poly.entity_id
_entity_poly.type
_entity_poly.pdbx_seq_one_letter_code
_entity_poly.pdbx_strand_id
1 'polypeptide(L)'
;MKLIVILINPIDREIQHYQHEIKLGYESLSFKEAIAQESNRLEGEVDKIIETETYGSFKHQHFSYVSPSRYIEQLENWIKFFPREQLLILETEELLEHSQATMNQVFYFLNLQSQYVDYSLDINQEKTIDIDS
;
A
#
# COMPACT_ATOMS: atom_id res chain seq x y z
N MET A 1 10.74 -16.29 9.36
CA MET A 1 10.53 -14.92 8.84
C MET A 1 9.22 -14.39 9.42
N LYS A 2 9.08 -13.08 9.64
CA LYS A 2 7.87 -12.43 10.13
C LYS A 2 7.53 -11.28 9.19
N LEU A 3 6.28 -11.16 8.79
CA LEU A 3 5.80 -10.08 7.91
C LEU A 3 4.79 -9.23 8.68
N ILE A 4 4.94 -7.92 8.55
CA ILE A 4 4.02 -6.93 9.11
C ILE A 4 3.40 -6.21 7.92
N VAL A 5 2.08 -6.19 7.87
CA VAL A 5 1.28 -5.62 6.79
C VAL A 5 0.48 -4.48 7.39
N ILE A 6 0.59 -3.29 6.82
CA ILE A 6 -0.18 -2.13 7.23
C ILE A 6 -1.17 -1.83 6.12
N LEU A 7 -2.46 -1.91 6.44
CA LEU A 7 -3.55 -1.60 5.54
C LEU A 7 -3.95 -0.13 5.70
N ILE A 8 -4.27 0.50 4.59
CA ILE A 8 -4.84 1.86 4.52
C ILE A 8 -6.23 1.70 3.90
N ASN A 9 -7.18 2.58 4.22
CA ASN A 9 -8.41 2.69 3.44
C ASN A 9 -8.10 2.67 1.92
N PRO A 10 -8.70 1.74 1.15
CA PRO A 10 -8.36 1.53 -0.26
C PRO A 10 -8.59 2.79 -1.11
N ILE A 11 -9.59 3.60 -0.78
CA ILE A 11 -9.90 4.84 -1.50
C ILE A 11 -8.81 5.88 -1.23
N ASP A 12 -8.43 6.07 0.02
CA ASP A 12 -7.37 7.03 0.38
C ASP A 12 -6.04 6.62 -0.26
N ARG A 13 -5.74 5.31 -0.28
CA ARG A 13 -4.56 4.75 -0.94
C ARG A 13 -4.55 5.06 -2.44
N GLU A 14 -5.66 4.83 -3.15
CA GLU A 14 -5.79 5.09 -4.59
C GLU A 14 -5.58 6.58 -4.91
N ILE A 15 -6.19 7.46 -4.12
CA ILE A 15 -6.09 8.92 -4.28
C ILE A 15 -4.65 9.39 -4.04
N GLN A 16 -4.02 8.91 -2.95
CA GLN A 16 -2.64 9.26 -2.63
C GLN A 16 -1.67 8.79 -3.72
N HIS A 17 -1.86 7.58 -4.24
CA HIS A 17 -1.03 7.09 -5.34
C HIS A 17 -1.23 7.95 -6.59
N TYR A 18 -2.46 8.21 -7.00
CA TYR A 18 -2.75 9.12 -8.13
C TYR A 18 -2.10 10.50 -7.96
N GLN A 19 -2.24 11.13 -6.79
CA GLN A 19 -1.64 12.44 -6.51
C GLN A 19 -0.11 12.39 -6.60
N HIS A 20 0.50 11.30 -6.12
CA HIS A 20 1.94 11.08 -6.23
C HIS A 20 2.39 11.02 -7.70
N GLU A 21 1.67 10.28 -8.53
CA GLU A 21 1.99 10.13 -9.96
C GLU A 21 1.80 11.43 -10.75
N ILE A 22 0.79 12.24 -10.40
CA ILE A 22 0.62 13.60 -10.94
C ILE A 22 1.82 14.47 -10.56
N LYS A 23 2.22 14.46 -9.29
CA LYS A 23 3.36 15.27 -8.77
C LYS A 23 4.69 14.88 -9.43
N LEU A 24 4.85 13.60 -9.77
CA LEU A 24 6.01 13.10 -10.51
C LEU A 24 5.94 13.36 -12.02
N GLY A 25 4.78 13.78 -12.54
CA GLY A 25 4.56 14.05 -13.96
C GLY A 25 4.31 12.80 -14.80
N TYR A 26 3.95 11.68 -14.17
CA TYR A 26 3.66 10.41 -14.85
C TYR A 26 2.18 10.25 -15.20
N GLU A 27 1.29 10.90 -14.47
CA GLU A 27 -0.13 10.94 -14.80
C GLU A 27 -0.53 12.30 -15.38
N SER A 28 -1.44 12.26 -16.34
CA SER A 28 -2.03 13.43 -16.98
C SER A 28 -3.54 13.33 -17.13
N LEU A 29 -4.13 12.15 -16.92
CA LEU A 29 -5.57 11.93 -16.96
C LEU A 29 -6.21 12.39 -15.64
N SER A 30 -7.51 12.68 -15.67
CA SER A 30 -8.28 12.84 -14.44
C SER A 30 -8.30 11.52 -13.65
N PHE A 31 -8.55 11.58 -12.34
CA PHE A 31 -8.58 10.39 -11.47
C PHE A 31 -9.52 9.29 -12.00
N LYS A 32 -10.73 9.68 -12.42
CA LYS A 32 -11.73 8.76 -12.97
C LYS A 32 -11.25 8.10 -14.27
N GLU A 33 -10.61 8.86 -15.16
CA GLU A 33 -10.07 8.34 -16.41
C GLU A 33 -8.85 7.45 -16.18
N ALA A 34 -7.98 7.82 -15.23
CA ALA A 34 -6.81 7.05 -14.84
C ALA A 34 -7.21 5.65 -14.36
N ILE A 35 -8.18 5.55 -13.44
CA ILE A 35 -8.73 4.27 -12.97
C ILE A 35 -9.38 3.50 -14.13
N ALA A 36 -10.18 4.18 -14.98
CA ALA A 36 -10.82 3.51 -16.10
C ALA A 36 -9.83 2.95 -17.14
N GLN A 37 -8.62 3.52 -17.22
CA GLN A 37 -7.55 3.08 -18.11
C GLN A 37 -6.58 2.09 -17.46
N GLU A 38 -6.66 1.83 -16.16
CA GLU A 38 -5.75 0.94 -15.43
C GLU A 38 -5.61 -0.43 -16.13
N SER A 39 -6.72 -1.14 -16.35
CA SER A 39 -6.70 -2.46 -16.98
C SER A 39 -6.02 -2.47 -18.36
N ASN A 40 -6.27 -1.44 -19.17
CA ASN A 40 -5.65 -1.32 -20.50
C ASN A 40 -4.15 -1.02 -20.40
N ARG A 41 -3.74 -0.19 -19.44
CA ARG A 41 -2.33 0.16 -19.21
C ARG A 41 -1.54 -1.04 -18.68
N LEU A 42 -2.16 -1.87 -17.86
CA LEU A 42 -1.53 -3.02 -17.20
C LEU A 42 -1.61 -4.34 -18.00
N GLU A 43 -2.26 -4.34 -19.16
CA GLU A 43 -2.44 -5.55 -19.97
C GLU A 43 -1.10 -6.24 -20.27
N GLY A 44 -1.00 -7.52 -19.86
CA GLY A 44 0.19 -8.36 -20.03
C GLY A 44 1.41 -7.96 -19.19
N GLU A 45 1.32 -6.96 -18.32
CA GLU A 45 2.45 -6.56 -17.46
C GLU A 45 2.69 -7.57 -16.34
N VAL A 46 1.62 -8.14 -15.77
CA VAL A 46 1.72 -9.17 -14.72
C VAL A 46 2.42 -10.42 -15.24
N ASP A 47 2.07 -10.90 -16.45
CA ASP A 47 2.69 -12.08 -17.03
C ASP A 47 4.20 -11.88 -17.25
N LYS A 48 4.60 -10.71 -17.75
CA LYS A 48 6.02 -10.36 -17.92
C LYS A 48 6.78 -10.33 -16.60
N ILE A 49 6.16 -9.82 -15.53
CA ILE A 49 6.76 -9.79 -14.18
C ILE A 49 6.99 -11.22 -13.69
N ILE A 50 6.04 -12.13 -13.91
CA ILE A 50 6.14 -13.53 -13.48
C ILE A 50 7.19 -14.29 -14.31
N GLU A 51 7.24 -14.06 -15.62
CA GLU A 51 8.13 -14.80 -16.53
C GLU A 51 9.59 -14.32 -16.46
N THR A 52 9.84 -13.05 -16.09
CA THR A 52 11.17 -12.45 -16.13
C THR A 52 11.51 -11.78 -14.80
N GLU A 53 12.33 -12.45 -13.97
CA GLU A 53 12.71 -11.97 -12.64
C GLU A 53 13.33 -10.55 -12.63
N THR A 54 14.01 -10.15 -13.71
CA THR A 54 14.65 -8.84 -13.83
C THR A 54 13.76 -7.76 -14.44
N TYR A 55 12.51 -8.06 -14.78
CA TYR A 55 11.61 -7.12 -15.44
C TYR A 55 10.98 -6.14 -14.44
N GLY A 56 11.46 -4.89 -14.45
CA GLY A 56 10.80 -3.78 -13.78
C GLY A 56 9.71 -3.20 -14.67
N SER A 57 8.43 -3.44 -14.34
CA SER A 57 7.32 -2.85 -15.09
C SER A 57 7.06 -1.41 -14.65
N PHE A 58 7.50 -0.46 -15.48
CA PHE A 58 7.18 0.96 -15.31
C PHE A 58 5.66 1.17 -15.23
N LYS A 59 4.90 0.52 -16.11
CA LYS A 59 3.45 0.67 -16.15
C LYS A 59 2.78 0.16 -14.88
N HIS A 60 3.19 -1.01 -14.40
CA HIS A 60 2.68 -1.55 -13.15
C HIS A 60 3.04 -0.67 -11.95
N GLN A 61 4.24 -0.09 -11.94
CA GLN A 61 4.67 0.81 -10.87
C GLN A 61 3.85 2.11 -10.82
N HIS A 62 3.57 2.71 -11.97
CA HIS A 62 3.01 4.06 -12.05
C HIS A 62 1.49 4.11 -12.30
N PHE A 63 0.88 3.03 -12.80
CA PHE A 63 -0.53 3.06 -13.23
C PHE A 63 -1.41 2.01 -12.55
N SER A 64 -0.93 1.36 -11.49
CA SER A 64 -1.70 0.40 -10.68
C SER A 64 -2.35 1.09 -9.47
N TYR A 65 -3.50 1.71 -9.67
CA TYR A 65 -4.20 2.44 -8.62
C TYR A 65 -5.00 1.48 -7.73
N VAL A 66 -5.93 0.73 -8.33
CA VAL A 66 -6.90 -0.14 -7.64
C VAL A 66 -6.31 -1.50 -7.29
N SER A 67 -5.53 -2.09 -8.21
CA SER A 67 -5.04 -3.47 -8.03
C SER A 67 -4.36 -3.74 -6.68
N PRO A 68 -3.51 -2.85 -6.12
CA PRO A 68 -2.86 -3.13 -4.86
C PRO A 68 -3.71 -2.75 -3.63
N SER A 69 -4.92 -2.20 -3.83
CA SER A 69 -5.94 -2.03 -2.79
C SER A 69 -6.80 -3.29 -2.59
N ARG A 70 -6.65 -4.31 -3.45
CA ARG A 70 -7.35 -5.61 -3.33
C ARG A 70 -6.66 -6.50 -2.29
N TYR A 71 -6.81 -6.14 -1.03
CA TYR A 71 -6.05 -6.78 0.06
C TYR A 71 -6.35 -8.27 0.23
N ILE A 72 -7.58 -8.71 -0.01
CA ILE A 72 -7.96 -10.13 0.11
C ILE A 72 -7.14 -10.98 -0.88
N GLU A 73 -7.13 -10.59 -2.15
CA GLU A 73 -6.40 -11.32 -3.21
C GLU A 73 -4.89 -11.40 -2.90
N GLN A 74 -4.32 -10.32 -2.36
CA GLN A 74 -2.90 -10.27 -1.98
C GLN A 74 -2.59 -11.16 -0.75
N LEU A 75 -3.41 -11.07 0.29
CA LEU A 75 -3.24 -11.85 1.51
C LEU A 75 -3.42 -13.35 1.26
N GLU A 76 -4.36 -13.74 0.40
CA GLU A 76 -4.53 -15.13 -0.02
C GLU A 76 -3.28 -15.70 -0.68
N ASN A 77 -2.54 -14.88 -1.44
CA ASN A 77 -1.28 -15.31 -2.04
C ASN A 77 -0.17 -15.48 -1.01
N TRP A 78 -0.10 -14.61 0.01
CA TRP A 78 0.91 -14.74 1.07
C TRP A 78 0.65 -15.92 2.00
N ILE A 79 -0.61 -16.18 2.36
CA ILE A 79 -0.96 -17.27 3.28
C ILE A 79 -0.63 -18.66 2.71
N LYS A 80 -0.49 -18.79 1.37
CA LYS A 80 0.00 -20.03 0.73
C LYS A 80 1.44 -20.37 1.13
N PHE A 81 2.25 -19.37 1.49
CA PHE A 81 3.68 -19.53 1.79
C PHE A 81 4.03 -19.18 3.24
N PHE A 82 3.23 -18.33 3.89
CA PHE A 82 3.44 -17.88 5.26
C PHE A 82 2.27 -18.34 6.14
N PRO A 83 2.52 -19.17 7.18
CA PRO A 83 1.50 -19.50 8.16
C PRO A 83 1.02 -18.24 8.89
N ARG A 84 -0.22 -18.26 9.39
CA ARG A 84 -0.88 -17.09 9.97
C ARG A 84 -0.10 -16.46 11.13
N GLU A 85 0.63 -17.26 11.90
CA GLU A 85 1.44 -16.80 13.03
C GLU A 85 2.68 -16.00 12.60
N GLN A 86 3.04 -16.02 11.32
CA GLN A 86 4.10 -15.21 10.72
C GLN A 86 3.59 -13.93 10.06
N LEU A 87 2.29 -13.63 10.15
CA LEU A 87 1.67 -12.44 9.60
C LEU A 87 1.04 -11.61 10.72
N LEU A 88 1.44 -10.34 10.83
CA LEU A 88 0.75 -9.33 11.62
C LEU A 88 0.10 -8.34 10.64
N ILE A 89 -1.22 -8.19 10.71
CA ILE A 89 -1.98 -7.24 9.90
C ILE A 89 -2.42 -6.11 10.83
N LEU A 90 -2.10 -4.87 10.46
CA LEU A 90 -2.41 -3.65 11.18
C LEU A 90 -3.17 -2.70 10.26
N GLU A 91 -3.92 -1.78 10.86
CA GLU A 91 -4.60 -0.69 10.18
C GLU A 91 -3.84 0.61 10.42
N THR A 92 -3.78 1.47 9.42
CA THR A 92 -3.05 2.75 9.50
C THR A 92 -3.73 3.70 10.47
N GLU A 93 -5.05 3.68 10.51
CA GLU A 93 -5.88 4.46 11.43
C GLU A 93 -5.54 4.09 12.88
N GLU A 94 -5.46 2.81 13.22
CA GLU A 94 -5.03 2.33 14.54
C GLU A 94 -3.57 2.66 14.85
N LEU A 95 -2.70 2.69 13.84
CA LEU A 95 -1.32 3.11 14.01
C LEU A 95 -1.22 4.62 14.30
N LEU A 96 -2.13 5.44 13.78
CA LEU A 96 -2.15 6.89 13.99
C LEU A 96 -2.89 7.30 15.27
N GLU A 97 -4.03 6.69 15.56
CA GLU A 97 -4.90 7.04 16.68
C GLU A 97 -4.46 6.35 17.99
N HIS A 98 -3.94 5.12 17.88
CA HIS A 98 -3.57 4.28 19.02
C HIS A 98 -2.12 3.77 18.92
N SER A 99 -1.21 4.64 18.46
CA SER A 99 0.14 4.28 18.04
C SER A 99 0.90 3.40 19.04
N GLN A 100 0.91 3.77 20.33
CA GLN A 100 1.60 2.97 21.35
C GLN A 100 1.00 1.57 21.52
N ALA A 101 -0.33 1.44 21.47
CA ALA A 101 -1.00 0.14 21.56
C ALA A 101 -0.68 -0.71 20.32
N THR A 102 -0.72 -0.12 19.14
CA THR A 102 -0.36 -0.77 17.87
C THR A 102 1.09 -1.23 17.86
N MET A 103 2.04 -0.40 18.33
CA MET A 103 3.44 -0.82 18.46
C MET A 103 3.68 -1.89 19.52
N ASN A 104 2.87 -1.96 20.57
CA ASN A 104 2.93 -3.09 21.49
C ASN A 104 2.59 -4.42 20.80
N GLN A 105 1.66 -4.42 19.85
CA GLN A 105 1.37 -5.60 19.02
C GLN A 105 2.59 -5.99 18.18
N VAL A 106 3.28 -5.00 17.58
CA VAL A 106 4.53 -5.22 16.83
C VAL A 106 5.61 -5.82 17.72
N PHE A 107 5.86 -5.25 18.90
CA PHE A 107 6.86 -5.78 19.84
C PHE A 107 6.53 -7.21 20.26
N TYR A 108 5.28 -7.48 20.63
CA TYR A 108 4.82 -8.81 20.99
C TYR A 108 5.01 -9.79 19.82
N PHE A 109 4.57 -9.41 18.62
CA PHE A 109 4.70 -10.21 17.42
C PHE A 109 6.16 -10.51 17.09
N LEU A 110 7.09 -9.57 17.33
CA LEU A 110 8.52 -9.76 17.11
C LEU A 110 9.25 -10.49 18.27
N ASN A 111 8.56 -10.81 19.37
CA ASN A 111 9.14 -11.33 20.62
C ASN A 111 10.13 -10.36 21.28
N LEU A 112 9.81 -9.06 21.25
CA LEU A 112 10.58 -8.00 21.86
C LEU A 112 9.88 -7.47 23.12
N GLN A 113 10.68 -6.92 24.04
CA GLN A 113 10.12 -6.17 25.16
C GLN A 113 9.51 -4.86 24.65
N SER A 114 8.28 -4.56 25.09
CA SER A 114 7.62 -3.30 24.75
C SER A 114 8.42 -2.10 25.27
N GLN A 115 8.49 -1.06 24.44
CA GLN A 115 9.11 0.22 24.75
C GLN A 115 8.15 1.35 24.39
N TYR A 116 8.32 2.50 25.07
CA TYR A 116 7.61 3.71 24.70
C TYR A 116 8.18 4.24 23.37
N VAL A 117 7.29 4.59 22.44
CA VAL A 117 7.63 5.17 21.15
C VAL A 117 7.12 6.60 21.13
N ASP A 118 8.00 7.55 20.83
CA ASP A 118 7.65 8.96 20.67
C ASP A 118 7.20 9.21 19.22
N TYR A 119 5.92 9.58 19.05
CA TYR A 119 5.30 9.84 17.74
C TYR A 119 5.26 11.32 17.35
N SER A 120 5.92 12.19 18.13
CA SER A 120 5.93 13.64 17.85
C SER A 120 6.81 14.04 16.65
N LEU A 121 7.49 13.09 16.02
CA LEU A 121 8.38 13.32 14.88
C LEU A 121 7.67 13.00 13.54
N ASP A 122 7.21 14.07 12.89
CA ASP A 122 6.88 14.22 11.46
C ASP A 122 5.83 13.29 10.83
N ILE A 123 4.55 13.70 10.94
CA ILE A 123 3.54 13.35 9.93
C ILE A 123 3.52 14.49 8.91
N ASN A 124 4.15 14.28 7.75
CA ASN A 124 4.07 15.21 6.62
C ASN A 124 2.59 15.41 6.23
N GLN A 125 2.04 16.58 6.56
CA GLN A 125 0.70 17.00 6.14
C GLN A 125 0.74 17.35 4.65
N GLU A 126 0.65 16.37 3.75
CA GLU A 126 0.39 16.65 2.35
C GLU A 126 -1.09 17.07 2.19
N LYS A 127 -1.30 18.27 1.65
CA LYS A 127 -2.63 18.84 1.37
C LYS A 127 -3.33 18.02 0.29
N THR A 128 -4.50 17.51 0.59
CA THR A 128 -5.45 16.97 -0.40
C THR A 128 -5.78 18.05 -1.43
N ILE A 129 -5.48 17.81 -2.70
CA ILE A 129 -5.95 18.61 -3.83
C ILE A 129 -7.31 18.03 -4.24
N ASP A 130 -8.26 18.93 -4.53
CA ASP A 130 -9.64 18.60 -4.87
C ASP A 130 -9.69 17.71 -6.13
N ILE A 131 -10.41 16.60 -6.04
CA ILE A 131 -10.41 15.51 -7.05
C ILE A 131 -11.52 15.71 -8.09
N ASP A 132 -12.32 16.77 -7.92
CA ASP A 132 -13.51 17.08 -8.72
C ASP A 132 -13.25 18.10 -9.86
N SER A 133 -11.99 18.32 -10.26
CA SER A 133 -11.63 19.22 -11.39
C SER A 133 -11.20 18.49 -12.64
#